data_AF-A0A1B7UG94-F1
#
_entry.id   AF-A0A1B7UG94-F1
#
_cell.length_a   1.000
_cell.length_b   1.000
_cell.length_c   1.000
_cell.angle_alpha   90.00
_cell.angle_beta   90.00
_cell.angle_gamma   90.00
#
_symmetry.space_group_name_H-M   'P 1'
#
loop_
_entity.id
_entity.type
_entity.pdbx_description
1 polymer ?
#
loop_
_entity_poly.entity_id
_entity_poly.type
_entity_poly.pdbx_seq_one_letter_code
_entity_poly.pdbx_strand_id
1 'polypeptide(L)'
;MKTEEIKNILTRLFNEKDALKNVDGDADIFDLGVSSLTVVELQIKAEEALQLETTTSDLMRHSTLNGWIKLYSNLSQQTAV
;
A
#
# COMPACT_ATOMS: atom_id res chain seq x y z
N MET A 1 8.82 5.72 -11.68
CA MET A 1 8.77 4.29 -11.30
C MET A 1 7.69 3.60 -12.12
N LYS A 2 7.79 2.29 -12.43
CA LYS A 2 6.74 1.58 -13.20
C LYS A 2 5.67 1.04 -12.26
N THR A 3 4.40 1.05 -12.68
CA THR A 3 3.27 0.50 -11.90
C THR A 3 3.49 -0.96 -11.46
N GLU A 4 4.10 -1.79 -12.32
CA GLU A 4 4.42 -3.18 -11.98
C GLU A 4 5.43 -3.30 -10.81
N GLU A 5 6.37 -2.36 -10.70
CA GLU A 5 7.35 -2.34 -9.61
C GLU A 5 6.68 -1.99 -8.27
N ILE A 6 5.83 -0.96 -8.28
CA ILE A 6 5.00 -0.55 -7.14
C ILE A 6 4.13 -1.72 -6.67
N LYS A 7 3.46 -2.38 -7.61
CA LYS A 7 2.65 -3.57 -7.34
C LYS A 7 3.45 -4.67 -6.67
N ASN A 8 4.64 -4.99 -7.20
CA ASN A 8 5.48 -6.05 -6.63
C ASN A 8 5.94 -5.73 -5.21
N ILE A 9 6.34 -4.48 -4.95
CA ILE A 9 6.77 -4.03 -3.62
C ILE A 9 5.62 -4.09 -2.63
N LEU A 10 4.46 -3.49 -2.96
CA LEU A 10 3.31 -3.47 -2.06
C LEU A 10 2.75 -4.87 -1.81
N THR A 11 2.68 -5.71 -2.84
CA THR A 11 2.25 -7.12 -2.70
C THR A 11 3.19 -7.88 -1.76
N ARG A 12 4.50 -7.66 -1.87
CA ARG A 12 5.48 -8.26 -0.97
C ARG A 12 5.27 -7.79 0.47
N LEU A 13 5.10 -6.48 0.69
CA LEU A 13 4.89 -5.89 2.02
C LEU A 13 3.61 -6.41 2.69
N PHE A 14 2.52 -6.52 1.94
CA PHE A 14 1.27 -7.11 2.44
C PHE A 14 1.48 -8.56 2.85
N ASN A 15 2.20 -9.35 2.04
CA ASN A 15 2.50 -10.75 2.35
C ASN A 15 3.46 -10.95 3.53
N GLU A 16 4.13 -9.91 4.04
CA GLU A 16 4.92 -10.01 5.28
C GLU A 16 4.05 -10.14 6.54
N LYS A 17 2.76 -9.77 6.45
CA LYS A 17 1.82 -9.88 7.56
C LYS A 17 0.94 -11.11 7.34
N ASP A 18 0.89 -12.02 8.32
CA ASP A 18 0.09 -13.24 8.21
C ASP A 18 -1.39 -12.96 7.91
N ALA A 19 -1.96 -11.89 8.46
CA ALA A 19 -3.36 -11.48 8.22
C ALA A 19 -3.64 -11.01 6.77
N LEU A 20 -2.60 -10.64 6.02
CA LEU A 20 -2.70 -10.10 4.66
C LEU A 20 -2.08 -11.03 3.61
N LYS A 21 -1.63 -12.20 4.03
CA LYS A 21 -0.99 -13.16 3.16
C LYS A 21 -1.98 -13.70 2.13
N ASN A 22 -1.65 -13.58 0.85
CA ASN A 22 -2.52 -13.95 -0.28
C ASN A 22 -3.91 -13.30 -0.22
N VAL A 23 -4.01 -12.10 0.36
CA VAL A 23 -5.26 -11.34 0.38
C VAL A 23 -5.72 -11.03 -1.05
N ASP A 24 -7.03 -11.03 -1.27
CA ASP A 24 -7.62 -10.52 -2.50
C ASP A 24 -7.25 -9.03 -2.66
N GLY A 25 -6.88 -8.61 -3.88
CA GLY A 25 -6.40 -7.25 -4.13
C GLY A 25 -7.43 -6.16 -3.81
N ASP A 26 -8.72 -6.50 -3.82
CA ASP A 26 -9.84 -5.60 -3.54
C ASP A 26 -10.49 -5.84 -2.18
N ALA A 27 -9.97 -6.76 -1.36
CA ALA A 27 -10.44 -6.94 0.01
C ALA A 27 -10.02 -5.76 0.90
N ASP A 28 -10.96 -5.32 1.74
CA ASP A 28 -10.69 -4.33 2.78
C ASP A 28 -9.86 -4.96 3.89
N ILE A 29 -8.68 -4.41 4.15
CA ILE A 29 -7.76 -4.92 5.17
C ILE A 29 -8.32 -4.77 6.60
N PHE A 30 -9.18 -3.78 6.86
CA PHE A 30 -9.78 -3.60 8.18
C PHE A 30 -10.79 -4.71 8.49
N ASP A 31 -11.51 -5.22 7.48
CA ASP A 31 -12.40 -6.38 7.62
C ASP A 31 -11.61 -7.66 7.96
N LEU A 32 -10.32 -7.70 7.62
CA LEU A 32 -9.39 -8.79 7.95
C LEU A 32 -8.73 -8.63 9.32
N GLY A 33 -9.12 -7.61 10.10
CA GLY A 33 -8.59 -7.35 11.44
C GLY A 33 -7.29 -6.55 11.47
N VAL A 34 -6.90 -5.94 10.34
CA VAL A 34 -5.75 -5.02 10.31
C VAL A 34 -6.05 -3.76 11.11
N SER A 35 -5.14 -3.39 12.01
CA SER A 35 -5.27 -2.19 12.82
C SER A 35 -4.66 -0.96 12.13
N SER A 36 -5.07 0.24 12.57
CA SER A 36 -4.45 1.50 12.13
C SER A 36 -2.93 1.54 12.36
N LEU A 37 -2.44 0.92 13.43
CA LEU A 37 -0.99 0.81 13.68
C LEU A 37 -0.30 -0.01 12.58
N THR A 38 -0.93 -1.10 12.15
CA THR A 38 -0.40 -1.93 11.05
C THR A 38 -0.38 -1.16 9.74
N VAL A 39 -1.37 -0.31 9.48
CA VAL A 39 -1.39 0.59 8.33
C VAL A 39 -0.21 1.56 8.38
N VAL A 40 0.07 2.18 9.52
CA VAL A 40 1.22 3.09 9.69
C VAL A 40 2.54 2.35 9.51
N GLU A 41 2.69 1.14 10.04
CA GLU A 41 3.90 0.32 9.83
C GLU A 41 4.11 -0.03 8.35
N LEU A 42 3.04 -0.41 7.64
CA LEU A 42 3.08 -0.70 6.22
C LEU A 42 3.38 0.55 5.40
N GLN A 43 2.81 1.70 5.79
CA GLN A 43 3.09 3.00 5.19
C GLN A 43 4.58 3.30 5.24
N ILE A 44 5.19 3.29 6.44
CA ILE A 44 6.62 3.60 6.61
C ILE A 44 7.49 2.72 5.70
N LYS A 45 7.23 1.41 5.66
CA LYS A 45 7.97 0.48 4.78
C LYS A 45 7.74 0.77 3.29
N ALA A 46 6.52 1.12 2.91
CA ALA A 46 6.20 1.46 1.53
C ALA A 46 6.91 2.75 1.11
N GLU A 47 6.89 3.78 1.95
CA GLU A 47 7.55 5.07 1.68
C GLU A 47 9.07 4.92 1.59
N GLU A 48 9.69 4.12 2.47
CA GLU A 48 11.12 3.79 2.40
C GLU A 48 11.49 3.05 1.11
N ALA A 49 10.69 2.08 0.68
CA ALA A 49 10.96 1.27 -0.50
C ALA A 49 10.67 2.01 -1.82
N LEU A 50 9.62 2.84 -1.84
CA LEU A 50 9.10 3.51 -3.04
C LEU A 50 9.65 4.93 -3.20
N GLN A 51 10.20 5.54 -2.14
CA GLN A 51 10.62 6.93 -2.10
C GLN A 51 9.47 7.89 -2.50
N LEU A 52 8.25 7.56 -2.07
CA LEU A 52 7.02 8.31 -2.31
C LEU A 52 6.29 8.44 -0.98
N GLU A 53 5.80 9.64 -0.67
CA GLU A 53 5.07 9.91 0.58
C GLU A 53 3.58 10.10 0.31
N THR A 54 2.74 9.69 1.26
CA THR A 54 1.30 9.93 1.22
C THR A 54 0.74 10.13 2.62
N THR A 55 -0.52 10.57 2.74
CA THR A 55 -1.12 10.70 4.06
C THR A 55 -1.68 9.36 4.53
N THR A 56 -1.57 9.08 5.83
CA THR A 56 -2.18 7.88 6.42
C THR A 56 -3.69 7.85 6.16
N SER A 57 -4.35 9.02 6.17
CA SER A 57 -5.77 9.15 5.85
C SER A 57 -6.11 8.67 4.43
N ASP A 58 -5.24 8.93 3.44
CA ASP A 58 -5.44 8.43 2.07
C ASP A 58 -5.30 6.90 2.01
N LEU A 59 -4.33 6.34 2.73
CA LEU A 59 -4.15 4.88 2.83
C LEU A 59 -5.32 4.20 3.54
N MET A 60 -5.87 4.82 4.59
CA MET A 60 -7.06 4.33 5.27
C MET A 60 -8.30 4.41 4.38
N ARG A 61 -8.43 5.46 3.55
CA ARG A 61 -9.52 5.60 2.57
C ARG A 61 -9.39 4.59 1.43
N HIS A 62 -8.16 4.24 1.06
CA HIS A 62 -7.83 3.23 0.07
C HIS A 62 -7.43 1.93 0.76
N SER A 63 -8.29 1.37 1.60
CA SER A 63 -8.04 0.21 2.48
C SER A 63 -7.77 -1.14 1.78
N THR A 64 -7.42 -1.16 0.49
CA THR A 64 -7.17 -2.37 -0.29
C THR A 64 -5.79 -2.33 -0.94
N LEU A 65 -5.20 -3.49 -1.25
CA LEU A 65 -3.91 -3.56 -1.94
C LEU A 65 -3.96 -2.83 -3.29
N ASN A 66 -5.01 -3.06 -4.09
CA ASN A 66 -5.21 -2.37 -5.37
C ASN A 66 -5.40 -0.86 -5.18
N GLY A 67 -6.03 -0.45 -4.07
CA GLY A 67 -6.15 0.94 -3.65
C GLY A 67 -4.77 1.59 -3.43
N TRP A 68 -3.89 0.93 -2.69
CA TRP A 68 -2.52 1.40 -2.44
C TRP A 68 -1.72 1.46 -3.73
N ILE A 69 -1.79 0.42 -4.56
CA ILE A 69 -1.10 0.38 -5.86
C ILE A 69 -1.50 1.55 -6.72
N LYS A 70 -2.81 1.85 -6.81
CA LYS A 70 -3.33 2.98 -7.57
C LYS A 70 -2.83 4.31 -7.00
N LEU A 71 -2.87 4.49 -5.68
CA LEU A 71 -2.42 5.70 -5.00
C LEU A 71 -0.94 5.98 -5.29
N TYR A 72 -0.06 5.01 -5.00
CA TYR A 72 1.38 5.16 -5.24
C TYR A 72 1.74 5.27 -6.73
N SER A 73 1.00 4.59 -7.62
CA SER A 73 1.19 4.76 -9.06
C SER A 73 0.89 6.18 -9.52
N ASN A 74 -0.21 6.77 -9.04
CA ASN A 74 -0.57 8.15 -9.36
C ASN A 74 0.46 9.13 -8.81
N LEU A 75 0.95 8.95 -7.57
CA LEU A 75 2.01 9.76 -6.99
C LEU A 75 3.28 9.70 -7.85
N SER A 76 3.70 8.49 -8.25
CA SER A 76 4.90 8.31 -9.07
C SER A 76 4.84 8.99 -10.45
N GLN A 77 3.64 9.24 -10.97
CA GLN A 77 3.41 9.96 -12.22
C GLN A 77 3.35 11.48 -12.02
N GLN A 78 2.92 11.94 -10.85
CA GLN A 78 2.84 13.37 -10.52
C GLN A 78 4.22 13.96 -10.16
N THR A 79 5.12 13.16 -9.57
CA THR A 79 6.49 13.61 -9.24
C THR A 79 7.43 13.67 -10.45
N ALA A 80 6.97 13.35 -11.66
CA ALA A 80 7.78 13.31 -12.89
C ALA A 80 7.82 14.66 -13.65
N VAL A 81 7.67 15.79 -12.96
CA VAL A 81 7.69 17.16 -13.51
C VAL A 81 8.93 17.92 -13.03
#